data_AF-A0A969AXR1-F1
#
_entry.id   AF-A0A969AXR1-F1
#
_cell.length_a   1.000
_cell.length_b   1.000
_cell.length_c   1.000
_cell.angle_alpha   90.00
_cell.angle_beta   90.00
_cell.angle_gamma   90.00
#
_symmetry.space_group_name_H-M   'P 1'
#
loop_
_entity.id
_entity.type
_entity.pdbx_description
1 polymer ?
#
loop_
_entity_poly.entity_id
_entity_poly.type
_entity_poly.pdbx_seq_one_letter_code
_entity_poly.pdbx_strand_id
1 'polypeptide(L)'
;MLQFNGSFFDQATAIALPKEQLQVLYAAAAKDWSQVEPAIFGTLLERALEKKERSRLGAHYTPRSYVERLVRPVVMEPLRQAWDEIELELKRLLEPAAGAEEPTANQRKKAEQEIRAFLDQLRTIKILDPACGTGNFLYVSLDLLKGLEQEVITRLVDVAGNVQLGLEQINPSQFWGLS
;
A
#
# COMPACT_ATOMS: atom_id res chain seq x y z
N MET A 1 25.73 -3.54 7.72
CA MET A 1 25.45 -4.58 6.72
C MET A 1 23.94 -4.81 6.77
N LEU A 2 23.20 -4.34 5.77
CA LEU A 2 21.72 -4.38 5.78
C LEU A 2 21.26 -5.84 5.64
N GLN A 3 20.64 -6.37 6.68
CA GLN A 3 19.96 -7.67 6.63
C GLN A 3 18.60 -7.46 5.97
N PHE A 4 18.46 -7.92 4.73
CA PHE A 4 17.17 -8.05 4.06
C PHE A 4 16.53 -9.36 4.57
N ASN A 5 15.64 -9.25 5.55
CA ASN A 5 14.96 -10.41 6.14
C ASN A 5 13.79 -10.83 5.26
N GLY A 6 13.99 -11.92 4.51
CA GLY A 6 12.98 -12.61 3.73
C GLY A 6 13.59 -13.89 3.15
N SER A 7 12.80 -14.95 3.00
CA SER A 7 13.23 -16.26 2.46
C SER A 7 13.80 -16.20 1.04
N PHE A 8 13.70 -15.04 0.39
CA PHE A 8 14.19 -14.78 -0.97
C PHE A 8 15.70 -14.92 -1.13
N PHE A 9 16.49 -14.70 -0.07
CA PHE A 9 17.95 -14.81 -0.12
C PHE A 9 18.50 -16.07 0.57
N ASP A 10 17.64 -16.99 1.00
CA ASP A 10 18.07 -18.24 1.65
C ASP A 10 18.92 -19.12 0.70
N GLN A 11 18.73 -18.97 -0.61
CA GLN A 11 19.53 -19.62 -1.65
C GLN A 11 20.22 -18.59 -2.56
N ALA A 12 21.39 -18.12 -2.13
CA ALA A 12 22.23 -17.21 -2.93
C ALA A 12 23.13 -17.99 -3.91
N THR A 13 22.54 -18.55 -4.98
CA THR A 13 23.33 -19.15 -6.06
C THR A 13 23.65 -18.10 -7.11
N ALA A 14 24.93 -17.79 -7.31
CA ALA A 14 25.38 -16.91 -8.38
C ALA A 14 25.40 -17.66 -9.72
N ILE A 15 24.63 -17.17 -10.69
CA ILE A 15 24.65 -17.70 -12.05
C ILE A 15 25.89 -17.15 -12.76
N ALA A 16 26.63 -18.01 -13.47
CA ALA A 16 27.77 -17.58 -14.27
C ALA A 16 27.28 -16.75 -15.48
N LEU A 17 27.65 -15.47 -15.52
CA LEU A 17 27.26 -14.54 -16.58
C LEU A 17 28.44 -14.28 -17.53
N PRO A 18 28.32 -14.57 -18.84
CA PRO A 18 29.25 -14.12 -19.86
C PRO A 18 29.39 -12.60 -19.88
N LYS A 19 30.48 -12.11 -20.47
CA LYS A 19 30.83 -10.68 -20.51
C LYS A 19 29.71 -9.83 -21.13
N GLU A 20 29.05 -10.36 -22.15
CA GLU A 20 27.95 -9.69 -22.85
C GLU A 20 26.73 -9.53 -21.92
N GLN A 21 26.42 -10.53 -21.11
CA GLN A 21 25.32 -10.47 -20.14
C GLN A 21 25.64 -9.54 -18.96
N LEU A 22 26.90 -9.50 -18.52
CA LEU A 22 27.36 -8.54 -17.50
C LEU A 22 27.20 -7.10 -17.96
N GLN A 23 27.46 -6.80 -19.23
CA GLN A 23 27.26 -5.45 -19.78
C GLN A 23 25.78 -5.03 -19.76
N VAL A 24 24.87 -5.95 -20.10
CA VAL A 24 23.42 -5.69 -20.03
C VAL A 24 22.99 -5.47 -18.58
N LEU A 25 23.46 -6.30 -17.65
CA LEU A 25 23.14 -6.16 -16.23
C LEU A 25 23.65 -4.82 -15.67
N TYR A 26 24.87 -4.43 -16.02
CA TYR A 26 25.44 -3.14 -15.60
C TYR A 26 24.62 -1.96 -16.14
N ALA A 27 24.23 -2.00 -17.42
CA ALA A 27 23.40 -0.96 -18.01
C ALA A 27 22.01 -0.85 -17.36
N ALA A 28 21.43 -1.99 -16.95
CA ALA A 28 20.17 -2.04 -16.21
C ALA A 28 20.33 -1.50 -14.79
N ALA A 29 21.38 -1.90 -14.06
CA ALA A 29 21.66 -1.44 -12.70
C ALA A 29 21.93 0.07 -12.61
N ALA A 30 22.42 0.68 -13.70
CA ALA A 30 22.64 2.13 -13.80
C ALA A 30 21.35 2.94 -14.07
N LYS A 31 20.19 2.29 -14.27
CA LYS A 31 18.91 2.99 -14.41
C LYS A 31 18.35 3.40 -13.05
N ASP A 32 17.53 4.45 -13.06
CA ASP A 32 16.75 4.83 -11.90
C ASP A 32 15.52 3.92 -11.79
N TRP A 33 15.54 3.02 -10.81
CA TRP A 33 14.44 2.09 -10.51
C TRP A 33 13.46 2.64 -9.48
N SER A 34 13.69 3.83 -8.92
CA SER A 34 12.85 4.39 -7.85
C SER A 34 11.41 4.64 -8.29
N GLN A 35 11.20 4.91 -9.58
CA GLN A 35 9.90 5.21 -10.18
C GLN A 35 9.28 4.02 -10.91
N VAL A 36 9.87 2.84 -10.80
CA VAL A 36 9.36 1.67 -11.50
C VAL A 36 8.14 1.14 -10.77
N GLU A 37 6.98 1.24 -11.43
CA GLU A 37 5.76 0.64 -10.93
C GLU A 37 5.93 -0.90 -10.93
N PRO A 38 5.73 -1.59 -9.78
CA PRO A 38 5.91 -3.04 -9.67
C PRO A 38 5.11 -3.88 -10.69
N ALA A 39 4.05 -3.30 -11.23
CA ALA A 39 3.31 -3.84 -12.37
C ALA A 39 4.20 -4.22 -13.57
N ILE A 40 5.33 -3.53 -13.79
CA ILE A 40 6.25 -3.87 -14.88
C ILE A 40 6.86 -5.26 -14.70
N PHE A 41 7.02 -5.74 -13.47
CA PHE A 41 7.60 -7.07 -13.20
C PHE A 41 6.71 -8.19 -13.73
N GLY A 42 5.38 -7.98 -13.74
CA GLY A 42 4.45 -8.91 -14.40
C GLY A 42 4.73 -9.03 -15.90
N THR A 43 4.87 -7.90 -16.58
CA THR A 43 5.17 -7.90 -18.03
C THR A 43 6.58 -8.39 -18.36
N LEU A 44 7.56 -8.16 -17.48
CA LEU A 44 8.92 -8.69 -17.62
C LEU A 44 8.95 -10.20 -17.44
N LEU A 45 8.25 -10.72 -16.43
CA LEU A 45 8.15 -12.16 -16.17
C LEU A 45 7.44 -12.88 -17.32
N GLU A 46 6.33 -12.32 -17.82
CA GLU A 46 5.62 -12.88 -18.99
C GLU A 46 6.49 -12.95 -20.25
N ARG A 47 7.35 -11.95 -20.46
CA ARG A 47 8.27 -11.89 -21.60
C ARG A 47 9.47 -12.82 -21.44
N ALA A 48 9.88 -13.11 -20.21
CA ALA A 48 11.00 -13.99 -19.90
C ALA A 48 10.64 -15.48 -19.99
N LEU A 49 9.34 -15.83 -19.90
CA LEU A 49 8.86 -17.23 -19.87
C LEU A 49 8.49 -17.78 -21.27
N GLU A 50 8.75 -19.07 -21.49
CA GLU A 50 8.30 -19.77 -22.70
C GLU A 50 6.77 -19.97 -22.72
N LYS A 51 6.18 -20.14 -23.92
CA LYS A 51 4.72 -20.20 -24.13
C LYS A 51 4.03 -21.32 -23.31
N LYS A 52 4.73 -22.44 -23.08
CA LYS A 52 4.24 -23.59 -22.31
C LYS A 52 4.30 -23.33 -20.80
N GLU A 53 5.33 -22.63 -20.33
CA GLU A 53 5.53 -22.25 -18.93
C GLU A 53 4.53 -21.16 -18.50
N ARG A 54 4.23 -20.21 -19.39
CA ARG A 54 3.18 -19.18 -19.19
C ARG A 54 1.82 -19.79 -18.87
N SER A 55 1.40 -20.82 -19.60
CA SER A 55 0.09 -21.48 -19.37
C SER A 55 0.03 -22.25 -18.05
N ARG A 56 1.17 -22.76 -17.56
CA ARG A 56 1.25 -23.58 -16.35
C ARG A 56 1.28 -22.74 -15.07
N LEU A 57 1.79 -21.51 -15.14
CA LEU A 57 1.92 -20.59 -14.01
C LEU A 57 0.66 -19.74 -13.77
N GLY A 58 -0.33 -19.76 -14.66
CA GLY A 58 -1.48 -18.84 -14.56
C GLY A 58 -1.08 -17.36 -14.56
N ALA A 59 0.15 -17.05 -14.98
CA ALA A 59 0.79 -15.75 -14.86
C ALA A 59 0.31 -14.81 -15.98
N HIS A 60 -0.99 -14.56 -16.01
CA HIS A 60 -1.57 -13.47 -16.77
C HIS A 60 -1.55 -12.22 -15.91
N TYR A 61 -0.73 -11.27 -16.31
CA TYR A 61 -0.69 -9.93 -15.76
C TYR A 61 -2.08 -9.30 -15.88
N THR A 62 -2.68 -9.00 -14.72
CA THR A 62 -3.90 -8.21 -14.65
C THR A 62 -3.50 -6.74 -14.59
N PRO A 63 -3.87 -5.89 -15.58
CA PRO A 63 -3.52 -4.48 -15.57
C PRO A 63 -3.99 -3.78 -14.29
N ARG A 64 -3.23 -2.78 -13.82
CA ARG A 64 -3.62 -2.00 -12.63
C ARG A 64 -5.06 -1.49 -12.70
N SER A 65 -5.50 -0.98 -13.85
CA SER A 65 -6.87 -0.49 -14.03
C SER A 65 -7.95 -1.56 -13.81
N TYR A 66 -7.65 -2.83 -14.05
CA TYR A 66 -8.56 -3.94 -13.79
C TYR A 66 -8.56 -4.31 -12.30
N VAL A 67 -7.40 -4.30 -11.67
CA VAL A 67 -7.28 -4.48 -10.22
C VAL A 67 -8.03 -3.37 -9.48
N GLU A 68 -7.83 -2.11 -9.88
CA GLU A 68 -8.51 -0.97 -9.27
C GLU A 68 -10.03 -1.04 -9.42
N ARG A 69 -10.56 -1.57 -10.53
CA ARG A 69 -12.01 -1.80 -10.71
C ARG A 69 -12.60 -2.76 -9.68
N LEU A 70 -11.78 -3.61 -9.06
CA LEU A 70 -12.20 -4.52 -7.99
C LEU A 70 -11.90 -3.93 -6.62
N VAL A 71 -10.66 -3.48 -6.41
CA VAL A 71 -10.20 -2.98 -5.09
C VAL A 71 -10.95 -1.71 -4.69
N ARG A 72 -11.24 -0.80 -5.63
CA ARG A 72 -11.95 0.44 -5.32
C ARG A 72 -13.33 0.20 -4.70
N PRO A 73 -14.27 -0.51 -5.36
CA PRO A 73 -15.60 -0.71 -4.78
C PRO A 73 -15.61 -1.64 -3.57
N VAL A 74 -14.73 -2.64 -3.51
CA VAL A 74 -14.78 -3.65 -2.45
C VAL A 74 -14.05 -3.21 -1.18
N VAL A 75 -12.94 -2.49 -1.33
CA VAL A 75 -12.07 -2.13 -0.21
C VAL A 75 -12.11 -0.62 0.03
N MET A 76 -11.83 0.18 -1.00
CA MET A 76 -11.59 1.61 -0.78
C MET A 76 -12.87 2.41 -0.55
N GLU A 77 -13.95 2.13 -1.29
CA GLU A 77 -15.22 2.87 -1.16
C GLU A 77 -15.82 2.76 0.24
N PRO A 78 -15.94 1.58 0.87
CA PRO A 78 -16.41 1.47 2.26
C PRO A 78 -15.55 2.24 3.26
N LEU A 79 -14.22 2.17 3.09
CA LEU A 79 -13.28 2.88 3.98
C LEU A 79 -13.34 4.38 3.78
N ARG A 80 -13.52 4.83 2.54
CA ARG A 80 -13.71 6.24 2.20
C ARG A 80 -14.99 6.79 2.79
N GLN A 81 -16.10 6.05 2.68
CA GLN A 81 -17.37 6.43 3.29
C GLN A 81 -17.24 6.56 4.82
N ALA A 82 -16.63 5.57 5.48
CA ALA A 82 -16.37 5.63 6.92
C ALA A 82 -15.49 6.84 7.30
N TRP A 83 -14.49 7.16 6.49
CA TRP A 83 -13.65 8.33 6.70
C TRP A 83 -14.39 9.65 6.49
N ASP A 84 -15.22 9.75 5.45
CA ASP A 84 -16.03 10.94 5.16
C ASP A 84 -17.04 11.24 6.29
N GLU A 85 -17.61 10.20 6.91
CA GLU A 85 -18.47 10.34 8.09
C GLU A 85 -17.69 10.91 9.30
N ILE A 86 -16.46 10.44 9.52
CA ILE A 86 -15.58 10.98 10.56
C ILE A 86 -15.25 12.43 10.25
N GLU A 87 -14.86 12.77 9.02
CA GLU A 87 -14.57 14.15 8.62
C GLU A 87 -15.75 15.10 8.86
N LEU A 88 -16.99 14.63 8.64
CA LEU A 88 -18.18 15.43 8.93
C LEU A 88 -18.32 15.71 10.44
N GLU A 89 -18.10 14.72 11.29
CA GLU A 89 -18.09 14.91 12.75
C GLU A 89 -16.93 15.79 13.21
N LEU A 90 -15.74 15.65 12.62
CA LEU A 90 -14.58 16.50 12.90
C LEU A 90 -14.88 17.97 12.58
N LYS A 91 -15.49 18.24 11.41
CA LYS A 91 -15.93 19.60 11.05
C LYS A 91 -16.90 20.16 12.07
N ARG A 92 -17.90 19.37 12.49
CA ARG A 92 -18.86 19.79 13.52
C ARG A 92 -18.19 20.11 14.86
N LEU A 93 -17.13 19.40 15.22
CA LEU A 93 -16.40 19.59 16.47
C LEU A 93 -15.38 20.74 16.43
N LEU A 94 -14.75 20.97 15.27
CA LEU A 94 -13.56 21.82 15.14
C LEU A 94 -13.77 23.09 14.34
N GLU A 95 -14.84 23.20 13.55
CA GLU A 95 -15.14 24.35 12.71
C GLU A 95 -16.41 25.05 13.23
N PRO A 96 -16.28 25.96 14.22
CA PRO A 96 -17.42 26.69 14.75
C PRO A 96 -18.02 27.63 13.68
N ALA A 97 -19.34 27.81 13.72
CA ALA A 97 -20.01 28.81 12.90
C ALA A 97 -19.50 30.23 13.24
N ALA A 98 -19.61 31.16 12.29
CA ALA A 98 -19.17 32.53 12.50
C ALA A 98 -19.80 33.15 13.76
N GLY A 99 -18.96 33.54 14.72
CA GLY A 99 -19.37 34.12 16.00
C GLY A 99 -19.60 33.12 17.14
N ALA A 100 -19.41 31.82 16.92
CA ALA A 100 -19.38 30.82 17.99
C ALA A 100 -17.99 30.73 18.64
N GLU A 101 -17.96 30.16 19.85
CA GLU A 101 -16.72 29.97 20.61
C GLU A 101 -15.79 28.96 19.93
N GLU A 102 -14.48 29.17 20.10
CA GLU A 102 -13.44 28.25 19.62
C GLU A 102 -13.61 26.83 20.20
N PRO A 103 -13.20 25.78 19.47
CA PRO A 103 -13.30 24.41 19.95
C PRO A 103 -12.58 24.19 21.28
N THR A 104 -13.32 23.66 22.25
CA THR A 104 -12.79 23.32 23.57
C THR A 104 -11.73 22.22 23.48
N ALA A 105 -10.87 22.14 24.51
CA ALA A 105 -9.88 21.06 24.63
C ALA A 105 -10.52 19.66 24.57
N ASN A 106 -11.72 19.50 25.13
CA ASN A 106 -12.45 18.23 25.08
C ASN A 106 -12.93 17.89 23.66
N GLN A 107 -13.38 18.87 22.87
CA GLN A 107 -13.75 18.65 21.46
C GLN A 107 -12.53 18.26 20.62
N ARG A 108 -11.39 18.93 20.82
CA ARG A 108 -10.12 18.59 20.14
C ARG A 108 -9.63 17.20 20.50
N LYS A 109 -9.69 16.83 21.78
CA LYS A 109 -9.34 15.49 22.24
C LYS A 109 -10.27 14.41 21.67
N LYS A 110 -11.57 14.68 21.60
CA LYS A 110 -12.53 13.77 20.97
C LYS A 110 -12.20 13.57 19.49
N ALA A 111 -11.99 14.66 18.75
CA ALA A 111 -11.59 14.63 17.35
C ALA A 111 -10.31 13.79 17.13
N GLU A 112 -9.27 14.01 17.95
CA GLU A 112 -8.05 13.20 17.91
C GLU A 112 -8.34 11.70 18.12
N GLN A 113 -9.20 11.36 19.08
CA GLN A 113 -9.56 9.97 19.38
C GLN A 113 -10.27 9.28 18.22
N GLU A 114 -11.22 9.95 17.55
CA GLU A 114 -11.92 9.40 16.38
C GLU A 114 -10.94 9.08 15.24
N ILE A 115 -9.99 9.99 14.97
CA ILE A 115 -8.99 9.79 13.92
C ILE A 115 -8.06 8.61 14.27
N ARG A 116 -7.61 8.52 15.53
CA ARG A 116 -6.78 7.40 15.98
C ARG A 116 -7.52 6.07 15.92
N ALA A 117 -8.80 6.04 16.29
CA ALA A 117 -9.63 4.85 16.18
C ALA A 117 -9.75 4.37 14.73
N PHE A 118 -9.88 5.30 13.78
CA PHE A 118 -9.89 4.95 12.35
C PHE A 118 -8.54 4.41 11.87
N LEU A 119 -7.41 5.00 12.29
CA LEU A 119 -6.08 4.45 11.99
C LEU A 119 -5.92 3.03 12.55
N ASP A 120 -6.40 2.78 13.76
CA ASP A 120 -6.39 1.45 14.36
C ASP A 120 -7.25 0.46 13.55
N GLN A 121 -8.42 0.89 13.08
CA GLN A 121 -9.23 0.08 12.17
C GLN A 121 -8.47 -0.27 10.88
N LEU A 122 -7.83 0.70 10.23
CA LEU A 122 -7.06 0.46 9.00
C LEU A 122 -5.94 -0.58 9.20
N ARG A 123 -5.29 -0.59 10.36
CA ARG A 123 -4.24 -1.57 10.74
C ARG A 123 -4.78 -3.00 10.91
N THR A 124 -6.06 -3.17 11.19
CA THR A 124 -6.67 -4.49 11.37
C THR A 124 -7.12 -5.13 10.06
N ILE A 125 -7.20 -4.37 8.97
CA ILE A 125 -7.65 -4.86 7.67
C ILE A 125 -6.69 -5.94 7.17
N LYS A 126 -7.26 -7.05 6.70
CA LYS A 126 -6.54 -8.13 6.05
C LYS A 126 -7.12 -8.36 4.66
N ILE A 127 -6.26 -8.39 3.66
CA ILE A 127 -6.64 -8.63 2.27
C ILE A 127 -6.06 -9.98 1.85
N LEU A 128 -6.92 -10.87 1.36
CA LEU A 128 -6.56 -12.19 0.88
C LEU A 128 -6.84 -12.29 -0.61
N ASP A 129 -5.81 -12.65 -1.39
CA ASP A 129 -5.95 -13.03 -2.79
C ASP A 129 -5.55 -14.51 -2.95
N PRO A 130 -6.53 -15.42 -3.11
CA PRO A 130 -6.29 -16.87 -3.19
C PRO A 130 -5.66 -17.33 -4.51
N ALA A 131 -5.46 -16.43 -5.48
CA ALA A 131 -4.82 -16.72 -6.76
C ALA A 131 -3.93 -15.55 -7.21
N CYS A 132 -3.05 -15.09 -6.31
CA CYS A 132 -2.40 -13.78 -6.47
C CYS A 132 -1.39 -13.67 -7.61
N GLY A 133 -0.95 -14.80 -8.19
CA GLY A 133 0.00 -14.82 -9.32
C GLY A 133 1.23 -13.97 -9.04
N THR A 134 1.42 -12.89 -9.81
CA THR A 134 2.55 -11.95 -9.65
C THR A 134 2.40 -10.96 -8.48
N GLY A 135 1.30 -11.03 -7.72
CA GLY A 135 1.03 -10.20 -6.54
C GLY A 135 0.47 -8.81 -6.84
N ASN A 136 0.08 -8.51 -8.09
CA ASN A 136 -0.33 -7.17 -8.50
C ASN A 136 -1.58 -6.67 -7.74
N PHE A 137 -2.53 -7.56 -7.44
CA PHE A 137 -3.71 -7.22 -6.64
C PHE A 137 -3.35 -6.75 -5.23
N LEU A 138 -2.47 -7.52 -4.56
CA LEU A 138 -2.01 -7.22 -3.21
C LEU A 138 -1.21 -5.91 -3.18
N TYR A 139 -0.34 -5.69 -4.18
CA TYR A 139 0.43 -4.46 -4.29
C TYR A 139 -0.45 -3.22 -4.47
N VAL A 140 -1.38 -3.23 -5.43
CA VAL A 140 -2.28 -2.09 -5.67
C VAL A 140 -3.17 -1.84 -4.46
N SER A 141 -3.63 -2.90 -3.78
CA SER A 141 -4.40 -2.76 -2.55
C SER A 141 -3.60 -2.10 -1.42
N LEU A 142 -2.33 -2.49 -1.26
CA LEU A 142 -1.41 -1.88 -0.30
C LEU A 142 -1.16 -0.41 -0.62
N ASP A 143 -0.90 -0.09 -1.88
CA ASP A 143 -0.66 1.29 -2.35
C ASP A 143 -1.86 2.20 -2.07
N LEU A 144 -3.08 1.76 -2.41
CA LEU A 144 -4.30 2.51 -2.15
C LEU A 144 -4.58 2.70 -0.65
N LEU A 145 -4.38 1.65 0.16
CA LEU A 145 -4.55 1.73 1.61
C LEU A 145 -3.51 2.64 2.25
N LYS A 146 -2.26 2.62 1.77
CA LYS A 146 -1.21 3.53 2.19
C LYS A 146 -1.53 4.99 1.89
N GLY A 147 -2.13 5.25 0.72
CA GLY A 147 -2.62 6.58 0.37
C GLY A 147 -3.66 7.10 1.38
N LEU A 148 -4.62 6.26 1.76
CA LEU A 148 -5.62 6.61 2.78
C LEU A 148 -4.99 6.78 4.17
N GLU A 149 -4.09 5.89 4.59
CA GLU A 149 -3.37 6.03 5.86
C GLU A 149 -2.63 7.37 5.95
N GLN A 150 -1.94 7.76 4.89
CA GLN A 150 -1.19 9.01 4.85
C GLN A 150 -2.10 10.24 4.99
N GLU A 151 -3.27 10.22 4.36
CA GLU A 151 -4.29 11.27 4.47
C GLU A 151 -4.80 11.41 5.91
N VAL A 152 -5.16 10.30 6.53
CA VAL A 152 -5.64 10.25 7.92
C VAL A 152 -4.56 10.70 8.90
N ILE A 153 -3.30 10.30 8.69
CA ILE A 153 -2.16 10.75 9.49
C ILE A 153 -1.96 12.26 9.36
N THR A 154 -2.06 12.80 8.14
CA THR A 154 -1.94 14.24 7.90
C THR A 154 -3.01 14.99 8.69
N ARG A 155 -4.25 14.49 8.62
CA ARG A 155 -5.35 15.05 9.40
C ARG A 155 -5.12 14.99 10.90
N LEU A 156 -4.58 13.89 11.41
CA LEU A 156 -4.24 13.73 12.82
C LEU A 156 -3.21 14.78 13.27
N VAL A 157 -2.18 15.02 12.44
CA VAL A 157 -1.17 16.05 12.70
C VAL A 157 -1.80 17.45 12.71
N ASP A 158 -2.73 17.75 11.80
CA ASP A 158 -3.42 19.04 11.79
C ASP A 158 -4.26 19.28 13.07
N VAL A 159 -4.87 18.22 13.61
CA VAL A 159 -5.75 18.32 14.80
C VAL A 159 -4.95 18.30 16.11
N ALA A 160 -3.95 17.43 16.23
CA ALA A 160 -3.21 17.17 17.47
C ALA A 160 -1.82 17.83 17.52
N GLY A 161 -1.33 18.38 16.41
CA GLY A 161 0.01 18.97 16.30
C GLY A 161 1.10 17.90 16.19
N ASN A 162 2.12 17.98 17.06
CA ASN A 162 3.22 17.00 17.04
C ASN A 162 2.74 15.63 17.52
N VAL A 163 2.60 14.70 16.58
CA VAL A 163 2.17 13.33 16.85
C VAL A 163 3.35 12.39 16.73
N GLN A 164 3.67 11.69 17.82
CA GLN A 164 4.54 10.53 17.75
C GLN A 164 3.74 9.39 17.10
N LEU A 165 3.97 9.16 15.81
CA LEU A 165 3.39 8.01 15.13
C LEU A 165 4.03 6.74 15.69
N GLY A 166 3.22 5.79 16.14
CA GLY A 166 3.68 4.46 16.54
C GLY A 166 4.32 3.72 15.36
N LEU A 167 5.16 2.73 15.67
CA LEU A 167 5.87 1.91 14.67
C LEU A 167 4.93 1.03 13.82
N GLU A 168 3.68 0.83 14.26
CA GLU A 168 2.69 0.03 13.58
C GLU A 168 1.94 0.88 12.55
N GLN A 169 2.42 0.84 11.30
CA GLN A 169 1.71 1.37 10.14
C GLN A 169 1.17 0.22 9.29
N ILE A 170 0.29 0.53 8.34
CA ILE A 170 -0.13 -0.43 7.32
C ILE A 170 1.12 -1.07 6.72
N ASN A 171 1.17 -2.39 6.59
CA ASN A 171 2.39 -3.05 6.14
C ASN A 171 2.10 -4.35 5.38
N PRO A 172 3.08 -4.91 4.64
CA PRO A 172 2.86 -6.08 3.82
C PRO A 172 2.30 -7.31 4.55
N SER A 173 2.47 -7.44 5.87
CA SER A 173 1.93 -8.58 6.63
C SER A 173 0.40 -8.64 6.68
N GLN A 174 -0.28 -7.54 6.31
CA GLN A 174 -1.74 -7.50 6.17
C GLN A 174 -2.25 -8.12 4.84
N PHE A 175 -1.36 -8.40 3.89
CA PHE A 175 -1.70 -8.80 2.53
C PHE A 175 -1.24 -10.24 2.28
N TRP A 176 -2.21 -11.12 2.12
CA TRP A 176 -2.00 -12.57 2.07
C TRP A 176 -2.25 -13.06 0.65
N GLY A 177 -1.24 -13.67 0.05
CA GLY A 177 -1.34 -14.39 -1.22
C GLY A 177 -1.25 -15.88 -1.00
N LEU A 178 -2.08 -16.66 -1.68
CA LEU A 178 -1.86 -18.10 -1.83
C LEU A 178 -1.38 -18.36 -3.26
N SER A 179 -0.25 -19.07 -3.38
CA SER A 179 0.38 -19.48 -4.65
C SER A 179 0.56 -20.98 -4.70
#